data_AF-A0A1M5MSA3-F1
#
_entry.id   AF-A0A1M5MSA3-F1
#
_cell.length_a   1.000
_cell.length_b   1.000
_cell.length_c   1.000
_cell.angle_alpha   90.00
_cell.angle_beta   90.00
_cell.angle_gamma   90.00
#
_symmetry.space_group_name_H-M   'P 1'
#
loop_
_entity.id
_entity.type
_entity.pdbx_description
1 polymer ?
#
loop_
_entity_poly.entity_id
_entity_poly.type
_entity_poly.pdbx_seq_one_letter_code
_entity_poly.pdbx_strand_id
1 'polypeptide(L)'
;MTTFTKQPRDILDYDVDMSEWFASIPGDDIEGVAVLVASAAEPVPTLEAGPSPHPAIVLIGANPVRFKLWLGGGTQYVDYTVTCIVTTEQDRTKEIEFKIKVRDK
;
A
#
# COMPACT_ATOMS: atom_id res chain seq x y z
N MET A 1 11.31 -1.52 8.42
CA MET A 1 10.39 -0.64 7.67
C MET A 1 11.00 -0.32 6.32
N THR A 2 10.33 -0.70 5.23
CA THR A 2 10.81 -0.50 3.86
C THR A 2 10.57 0.95 3.42
N THR A 3 11.45 1.49 2.59
CA THR A 3 11.36 2.86 2.06
C THR A 3 11.50 2.82 0.55
N PHE A 4 10.58 3.48 -0.15
CA PHE A 4 10.64 3.66 -1.60
C PHE A 4 10.75 5.15 -1.95
N THR A 5 11.24 5.43 -3.16
CA THR A 5 11.36 6.79 -3.69
C THR A 5 10.67 6.86 -5.05
N LYS A 6 9.87 7.92 -5.28
CA LYS A 6 9.20 8.19 -6.55
C LYS A 6 9.26 9.69 -6.91
N GLN A 7 9.03 10.03 -8.17
CA GLN A 7 8.81 11.41 -8.57
C GLN A 7 7.37 11.85 -8.24
N PRO A 8 7.11 13.15 -8.02
CA PRO A 8 5.77 13.67 -7.71
C PRO A 8 4.68 13.26 -8.71
N ARG A 9 5.03 13.18 -10.00
CA ARG A 9 4.09 12.89 -11.09
C ARG A 9 3.99 11.41 -11.46
N ASP A 10 4.82 10.56 -10.84
CA ASP A 10 4.77 9.14 -11.14
C ASP A 10 3.49 8.53 -10.55
N ILE A 11 2.93 7.57 -11.28
CA ILE A 11 1.93 6.63 -10.78
C ILE A 11 2.59 5.26 -10.84
N LEU A 12 2.85 4.67 -9.69
CA LEU A 12 3.57 3.40 -9.57
C LEU A 12 2.76 2.41 -8.75
N ASP A 13 2.87 1.13 -9.10
CA ASP A 13 2.39 0.02 -8.30
C ASP A 13 3.48 -0.49 -7.34
N TYR A 14 3.03 -0.91 -6.16
CA TYR A 14 3.87 -1.49 -5.11
C TYR A 14 3.32 -2.86 -4.77
N ASP A 15 4.15 -3.88 -4.97
CA ASP A 15 3.80 -5.25 -4.62
C ASP A 15 3.98 -5.47 -3.11
N VAL A 16 2.90 -5.90 -2.45
CA VAL A 16 2.92 -6.32 -1.05
C VAL A 16 2.71 -7.84 -1.01
N ASP A 17 3.77 -8.55 -0.64
CA ASP A 17 3.77 -10.01 -0.51
C ASP A 17 3.61 -10.41 0.97
N MET A 18 2.50 -11.06 1.30
CA MET A 18 2.22 -11.57 2.64
C MET A 18 2.34 -13.10 2.73
N SER A 19 2.93 -13.76 1.73
CA SER A 19 3.04 -15.23 1.66
C SER A 19 3.68 -15.82 2.91
N GLU A 20 4.69 -15.16 3.49
CA GLU A 20 5.35 -15.61 4.71
C GLU A 20 4.38 -15.66 5.90
N TRP A 21 3.49 -14.67 6.02
CA TRP A 21 2.49 -14.67 7.09
C TRP A 21 1.42 -15.73 6.84
N PHE A 22 0.93 -15.83 5.61
CA PHE A 22 -0.07 -16.82 5.23
C PHE A 22 0.45 -18.27 5.31
N ALA A 23 1.76 -18.49 5.19
CA ALA A 23 2.36 -19.81 5.42
C ALA A 23 2.10 -20.36 6.84
N SER A 24 1.85 -19.48 7.82
CA SER A 24 1.49 -19.87 9.20
C SER A 24 -0.01 -20.13 9.41
N ILE A 25 -0.86 -19.73 8.45
CA ILE A 25 -2.32 -19.79 8.52
C ILE A 25 -2.90 -20.40 7.22
N PRO A 26 -2.73 -21.71 7.00
CA PRO A 26 -3.18 -22.36 5.77
C PRO A 26 -4.70 -22.33 5.63
N GLY A 27 -5.18 -22.08 4.41
CA GLY A 27 -6.62 -22.02 4.09
C GLY A 27 -7.31 -20.70 4.46
N ASP A 28 -6.53 -19.66 4.70
CA ASP A 28 -6.99 -18.27 4.83
C ASP A 28 -6.36 -17.45 3.71
N ASP A 29 -7.04 -16.40 3.29
CA ASP A 29 -6.59 -15.46 2.25
C ASP A 29 -7.14 -14.05 2.52
N ILE A 30 -6.76 -13.10 1.68
CA ILE A 30 -7.11 -11.69 1.84
C ILE A 30 -8.53 -11.45 1.34
N GLU A 31 -9.41 -10.99 2.23
CA GLU A 31 -10.74 -10.50 1.87
C GLU A 31 -10.69 -9.04 1.43
N GLY A 32 -9.92 -8.21 2.15
CA GLY A 32 -9.90 -6.77 1.91
C GLY A 32 -8.65 -6.06 2.42
N VAL A 33 -8.39 -4.89 1.85
CA VAL A 33 -7.28 -4.03 2.26
C VAL A 33 -7.75 -2.58 2.33
N ALA A 34 -7.63 -1.97 3.51
CA ALA A 34 -7.79 -0.54 3.68
C ALA A 34 -6.42 0.15 3.65
N VAL A 35 -6.33 1.27 2.95
CA VAL A 35 -5.08 2.04 2.82
C VAL A 35 -5.25 3.38 3.49
N LEU A 36 -4.31 3.71 4.37
CA LEU A 36 -4.18 5.01 5.00
C LEU A 36 -2.86 5.62 4.56
N VAL A 37 -2.91 6.87 4.11
CA VAL A 37 -1.74 7.66 3.79
C VAL A 37 -1.65 8.78 4.81
N ALA A 38 -0.47 8.98 5.38
CA ALA A 38 -0.22 10.07 6.32
C ALA A 38 1.09 10.76 5.99
N SER A 39 1.19 12.05 6.32
CA SER A 39 2.43 12.81 6.31
C SER A 39 2.54 13.65 7.57
N ALA A 40 3.77 13.85 8.05
CA ALA A 40 4.05 14.81 9.11
C ALA A 40 4.18 16.25 8.57
N ALA A 41 4.39 16.43 7.26
CA ALA A 41 4.60 17.73 6.63
C ALA A 41 3.28 18.37 6.14
N GLU A 42 2.26 17.56 5.90
CA GLU A 42 0.98 18.01 5.32
C GLU A 42 -0.18 17.46 6.16
N PRO A 43 -1.15 18.30 6.59
CA PRO A 43 -2.31 17.85 7.35
C PRO A 43 -3.29 17.02 6.49
N VAL A 44 -3.30 17.27 5.18
CA VAL A 44 -4.02 16.47 4.19
C VAL A 44 -2.97 15.99 3.18
N PRO A 45 -2.68 14.68 3.10
CA PRO A 45 -1.63 14.15 2.23
C PRO A 45 -2.03 14.32 0.76
N THR A 46 -1.09 14.79 -0.07
CA THR A 46 -1.28 14.87 -1.52
C THR A 46 -0.92 13.58 -2.26
N LEU A 47 -0.31 12.61 -1.57
CA LEU A 47 -0.10 11.26 -2.09
C LEU A 47 -1.42 10.48 -2.00
N GLU A 48 -1.91 10.02 -3.14
CA GLU A 48 -3.20 9.36 -3.26
C GLU A 48 -3.03 7.86 -3.54
N ALA A 49 -3.83 7.05 -2.85
CA ALA A 49 -4.00 5.63 -3.18
C ALA A 49 -5.15 5.46 -4.17
N GLY A 50 -4.88 4.76 -5.28
CA GLY A 50 -5.84 4.58 -6.38
C GLY A 50 -6.00 5.79 -7.30
N PRO A 51 -4.89 6.39 -7.79
CA PRO A 51 -4.98 7.47 -8.76
C PRO A 51 -5.61 6.96 -10.07
N SER A 52 -6.57 7.72 -10.62
CA SER A 52 -7.19 7.38 -11.91
C SER A 52 -6.13 7.16 -13.01
N PRO A 53 -6.22 6.07 -13.81
CA PRO A 53 -7.33 5.11 -13.92
C PRO A 53 -7.23 3.87 -13.02
N HIS A 54 -6.27 3.83 -12.10
CA HIS A 54 -5.96 2.63 -11.31
C HIS A 54 -6.76 2.57 -10.01
N PRO A 55 -7.27 1.39 -9.61
CA PRO A 55 -7.83 1.22 -8.27
C PRO A 55 -6.71 1.26 -7.22
N ALA A 56 -7.06 1.57 -5.97
CA ALA A 56 -6.08 1.59 -4.88
C ALA A 56 -5.40 0.24 -4.70
N ILE A 57 -6.18 -0.84 -4.77
CA ILE A 57 -5.72 -2.20 -4.50
C ILE A 57 -6.14 -3.14 -5.64
N VAL A 58 -5.24 -4.04 -6.02
CA VAL A 58 -5.53 -5.20 -6.88
C VAL A 58 -5.03 -6.46 -6.19
N LEU A 59 -5.96 -7.33 -5.78
CA LEU A 59 -5.62 -8.63 -5.20
C LEU A 59 -5.10 -9.58 -6.28
N ILE A 60 -4.12 -10.42 -5.94
CA ILE A 60 -3.43 -11.28 -6.92
C ILE A 60 -3.69 -12.76 -6.62
N GLY A 61 -4.29 -13.45 -7.60
CA GLY A 61 -4.60 -14.89 -7.52
C GLY A 61 -6.05 -15.18 -7.16
N ALA A 62 -6.43 -16.46 -7.21
CA ALA A 62 -7.78 -16.92 -6.85
C ALA A 62 -8.00 -16.94 -5.33
N ASN A 63 -6.96 -17.27 -4.56
CA ASN A 63 -6.92 -17.17 -3.10
C ASN A 63 -5.81 -16.18 -2.74
N PRO A 64 -6.10 -14.87 -2.70
CA PRO A 64 -5.07 -13.85 -2.73
C PRO A 64 -4.29 -13.78 -1.41
N VAL A 65 -2.97 -13.97 -1.47
CA VAL A 65 -2.05 -13.75 -0.33
C VAL A 65 -1.08 -12.60 -0.59
N ARG A 66 -1.29 -11.87 -1.68
CA ARG A 66 -0.50 -10.73 -2.16
C ARG A 66 -1.43 -9.74 -2.85
N PHE A 67 -1.03 -8.47 -2.87
CA PHE A 67 -1.77 -7.44 -3.57
C PHE A 67 -0.84 -6.36 -4.13
N LYS A 68 -1.31 -5.68 -5.16
CA LYS A 68 -0.71 -4.46 -5.70
C LYS A 68 -1.40 -3.24 -5.11
N LEU A 69 -0.60 -2.26 -4.70
CA LEU A 69 -1.06 -0.95 -4.26
C LEU A 69 -0.60 0.11 -5.26
N TRP A 70 -1.54 0.83 -5.85
CA TRP A 70 -1.24 1.95 -6.75
C TRP A 70 -1.20 3.28 -6.00
N LEU A 71 -0.08 3.99 -6.11
CA LEU A 71 0.09 5.31 -5.49
C LEU A 71 0.46 6.37 -6.54
N GLY A 72 -0.24 7.50 -6.50
CA GLY A 72 -0.06 8.64 -7.39
C GLY A 72 0.08 9.95 -6.64
N GLY A 73 0.51 11.00 -7.34
CA GLY A 73 0.69 12.32 -6.74
C GLY A 73 1.80 12.37 -5.68
N GLY A 74 1.61 13.22 -4.67
CA GLY A 74 2.59 13.52 -3.65
C GLY A 74 3.39 14.79 -3.94
N THR A 75 3.69 15.53 -2.89
CA THR A 75 4.43 16.80 -2.95
C THR A 75 5.92 16.55 -2.93
N GLN A 76 6.66 17.31 -3.74
CA GLN A 76 8.11 17.19 -3.81
C GLN A 76 8.75 17.44 -2.44
N TYR A 77 9.75 16.63 -2.09
CA TYR A 77 10.46 16.61 -0.82
C TYR A 77 9.62 16.24 0.41
N VAL A 78 8.42 15.71 0.22
CA VAL A 78 7.59 15.18 1.31
C VAL A 78 7.75 13.66 1.45
N ASP A 79 7.86 13.22 2.70
CA ASP A 79 7.83 11.81 3.08
C ASP A 79 6.42 11.46 3.56
N TYR A 80 5.92 10.32 3.07
CA TYR A 80 4.62 9.76 3.42
C TYR A 80 4.81 8.40 4.09
N THR A 81 3.99 8.15 5.10
CA THR A 81 3.80 6.82 5.68
C THR A 81 2.54 6.22 5.06
N VAL A 82 2.67 5.03 4.50
CA VAL A 82 1.57 4.27 3.92
C VAL A 82 1.31 3.06 4.79
N THR A 83 0.11 3.00 5.35
CA THR A 83 -0.35 1.94 6.24
C THR A 83 -1.44 1.14 5.52
N CYS A 84 -1.20 -0.15 5.35
CA CYS A 84 -2.16 -1.09 4.79
C CYS A 84 -2.72 -1.95 5.92
N ILE A 85 -4.03 -1.90 6.13
CA ILE A 85 -4.75 -2.74 7.08
C ILE A 85 -5.43 -3.84 6.27
N VAL A 86 -4.91 -5.06 6.40
CA VAL A 86 -5.37 -6.23 5.66
C VAL A 86 -6.32 -7.03 6.54
N THR A 87 -7.50 -7.33 6.00
CA THR A 87 -8.51 -8.20 6.61
C THR A 87 -8.57 -9.51 5.83
N THR A 88 -8.62 -10.64 6.52
CA THR A 88 -8.73 -11.97 5.93
C THR A 88 -10.16 -12.50 5.99
N GLU A 89 -10.47 -13.54 5.19
CA GLU A 89 -11.79 -14.19 5.22
C GLU A 89 -12.15 -14.77 6.60
N GLN A 90 -11.16 -15.07 7.43
CA GLN A 90 -11.35 -15.53 8.82
C GLN A 90 -11.25 -14.39 9.85
N ASP A 91 -11.58 -13.15 9.46
CA ASP A 91 -11.65 -11.96 10.32
C ASP A 91 -10.32 -11.57 11.01
N ARG A 92 -9.18 -12.06 10.52
CA ARG A 92 -7.88 -11.63 11.05
C ARG A 92 -7.52 -10.28 10.46
N THR A 93 -6.92 -9.44 11.28
CA THR A 93 -6.40 -8.15 10.82
C THR A 93 -4.89 -8.11 10.97
N LYS A 94 -4.22 -7.58 9.95
CA LYS A 94 -2.78 -7.34 9.98
C LYS A 94 -2.44 -5.99 9.38
N GLU A 95 -1.62 -5.25 10.09
CA GLU A 95 -1.11 -3.96 9.64
C GLU A 95 0.28 -4.13 9.01
N ILE A 96 0.49 -3.44 7.89
CA ILE A 96 1.78 -3.32 7.22
C ILE A 96 2.05 -1.84 6.95
N GLU A 97 3.27 -1.40 7.24
CA GLU A 97 3.68 -0.02 7.06
C GLU A 97 4.97 0.09 6.24
N PHE A 98 5.00 1.04 5.30
CA PHE A 98 6.20 1.42 4.58
C PHE A 98 6.20 2.92 4.26
N LYS A 99 7.38 3.48 3.93
CA LYS A 99 7.53 4.90 3.59
C LYS A 99 7.62 5.09 2.08
N ILE A 100 6.94 6.12 1.58
CA ILE A 100 7.12 6.68 0.24
C ILE A 100 7.76 8.05 0.38
N LYS A 101 8.90 8.23 -0.26
CA LYS A 101 9.57 9.52 -0.32
C LYS A 101 9.44 10.11 -1.72
N VAL A 102 8.92 11.32 -1.82
CA VAL A 102 8.71 11.98 -3.10
C VAL A 102 9.87 12.93 -3.36
N ARG A 103 10.75 12.63 -4.31
CA ARG A 103 11.93 13.46 -4.62
C ARG A 103 12.30 13.38 -6.10
N ASP A 104 12.83 14.49 -6.61
CA ASP A 104 13.47 14.52 -7.92
C ASP A 104 14.81 13.79 -7.82
N LYS A 105 14.93 12.68 -8.55
CA LYS A 105 16.21 12.04 -8.88
C LYS A 105 17.01 12.89 -9.87
#